data_AF-A0A535M2W7-F1
#
_entry.id   AF-A0A535M2W7-F1
#
_cell.length_a   1.000
_cell.length_b   1.000
_cell.length_c   1.000
_cell.angle_alpha   90.00
_cell.angle_beta   90.00
_cell.angle_gamma   90.00
#
_symmetry.space_group_name_H-M   'P 1'
#
loop_
_entity.id
_entity.type
_entity.pdbx_description
1 polymer ?
#
loop_
_entity_poly.entity_id
_entity_poly.type
_entity_poly.pdbx_seq_one_letter_code
_entity_poly.pdbx_strand_id
1 'polypeptide(L)'
;KDLADAHGEVVAAGRCGLGSVKTNIGHLELAAGVAGVIKVLLQMKHQTLVKSLHSEEINPYIELADSPFYIVQESRPWNTLPDREGRPVPRRAGVSSFGVGGVNAHVVLEEYVAPARRETVARATGPWVIVVSAKTDERLRERVAQLQAALERDGFTDADLSDIAYTLQVGREAMDVRLALMVKGLEELTSRLRRHRDGEAGDGVYRGDVRHAKEALAVLADEDVQQVVAGWIAKGKLSRLAEWWVKGLAVDWSLLYGDERPRRISLPTYPFARERYWVPAGPTERSRAGSGTDAASRLHPLLHRNTSDLDGARFSSTFTGEEYFFRDHVVGGRKVLPAAAQLELARAAVEQAVGGVEDGQRICLEHVVFVRPVVAGEERLALHIALTPEEDGAIAFEIYGEGEEEEAPVYSEGRAILVTPRETPRLDGSAPAQALACIPLPDGVTDAADYVLHPSVVDAALQGVPGLMADEGGEAPALAFALERVEIFGPCRPNMQAHIRHGEASIRWAIRL
;
A
#
# COMPACT_ATOMS: atom_id res chain seq x y z
N LYS A 1 -41.09 1.41 8.86
CA LYS A 1 -42.47 1.83 8.59
C LYS A 1 -43.35 1.39 9.75
N ASP A 2 -43.47 0.09 9.99
CA ASP A 2 -44.22 -0.50 11.11
C ASP A 2 -43.91 0.10 12.50
N LEU A 3 -42.64 0.33 12.83
CA LEU A 3 -42.26 0.94 14.12
C LEU A 3 -42.71 2.41 14.22
N ALA A 4 -42.61 3.17 13.14
CA ALA A 4 -43.03 4.57 13.12
C ALA A 4 -44.56 4.68 13.12
N ASP A 5 -45.24 3.80 12.38
CA ASP A 5 -46.70 3.70 12.36
C ASP A 5 -47.23 3.31 13.76
N ALA A 6 -46.55 2.39 14.47
CA ALA A 6 -46.88 2.03 15.85
C ALA A 6 -46.71 3.19 16.85
N HIS A 7 -45.85 4.16 16.54
CA HIS A 7 -45.62 5.36 17.37
C HIS A 7 -46.33 6.62 16.84
N GLY A 8 -47.13 6.50 15.77
CA GLY A 8 -47.84 7.63 15.16
C GLY A 8 -46.91 8.67 14.51
N GLU A 9 -45.70 8.27 14.12
CA GLU A 9 -44.73 9.14 13.46
C GLU A 9 -44.80 9.04 11.93
N VAL A 10 -44.88 10.19 11.26
CA VAL A 10 -44.82 10.26 9.80
C VAL A 10 -43.36 10.22 9.34
N VAL A 11 -42.95 9.12 8.72
CA VAL A 11 -41.62 8.98 8.11
C VAL A 11 -41.62 9.63 6.73
N ALA A 12 -41.14 10.87 6.66
CA ALA A 12 -40.97 11.54 5.38
C ALA A 12 -39.89 10.86 4.52
N ALA A 13 -40.19 10.64 3.24
CA ALA A 13 -39.29 9.98 2.30
C ALA A 13 -37.99 10.78 2.07
N GLY A 14 -36.87 10.06 1.86
CA GLY A 14 -35.61 10.62 1.39
C GLY A 14 -34.90 11.62 2.33
N ARG A 15 -35.07 11.52 3.65
CA ARG A 15 -34.46 12.46 4.63
C ARG A 15 -33.16 11.98 5.26
N CYS A 16 -32.89 10.67 5.27
CA CYS A 16 -31.75 10.07 5.94
C CYS A 16 -30.71 9.56 4.92
N GLY A 17 -29.52 10.15 4.93
CA GLY A 17 -28.45 9.74 4.02
C GLY A 17 -27.78 8.45 4.49
N LEU A 18 -27.71 7.47 3.60
CA LEU A 18 -26.93 6.25 3.76
C LEU A 18 -25.58 6.37 3.04
N GLY A 19 -24.53 5.90 3.69
CA GLY A 19 -23.23 5.78 3.06
C GLY A 19 -22.28 4.94 3.91
N SER A 20 -21.21 4.47 3.29
CA SER A 20 -20.19 3.65 3.95
C SER A 20 -18.82 4.31 3.83
N VAL A 21 -17.92 4.05 4.77
CA VAL A 21 -16.49 4.40 4.60
C VAL A 21 -15.77 3.33 3.77
N LYS A 22 -16.33 2.11 3.70
CA LYS A 22 -15.73 0.96 3.02
C LYS A 22 -15.54 1.19 1.53
N THR A 23 -16.38 2.03 0.94
CA THR A 23 -16.27 2.45 -0.46
C THR A 23 -14.99 3.25 -0.74
N ASN A 24 -14.33 3.80 0.28
CA ASN A 24 -13.11 4.60 0.14
C ASN A 24 -11.84 3.84 0.52
N ILE A 25 -11.91 2.98 1.54
CA ILE A 25 -10.73 2.35 2.16
C ILE A 25 -10.84 0.83 2.30
N GLY A 26 -11.84 0.22 1.65
CA GLY A 26 -12.11 -1.21 1.73
C GLY A 26 -12.78 -1.64 3.03
N HIS A 27 -13.02 -2.95 3.14
CA HIS A 27 -13.59 -3.55 4.34
C HIS A 27 -12.48 -3.86 5.36
N LEU A 28 -12.37 -3.05 6.42
CA LEU A 28 -11.32 -3.21 7.44
C LEU A 28 -11.61 -4.29 8.50
N GLU A 29 -12.46 -5.27 8.18
CA GLU A 29 -12.88 -6.34 9.07
C GLU A 29 -13.23 -5.86 10.49
N LEU A 30 -12.42 -6.23 11.48
CA LEU A 30 -12.60 -5.87 12.89
C LEU A 30 -12.60 -4.36 13.14
N ALA A 31 -11.93 -3.58 12.30
CA ALA A 31 -11.88 -2.12 12.39
C ALA A 31 -12.97 -1.41 11.58
N ALA A 32 -13.83 -2.16 10.87
CA ALA A 32 -14.85 -1.56 10.00
C ALA A 32 -15.87 -0.70 10.77
N GLY A 33 -16.22 -1.10 12.01
CA GLY A 33 -17.12 -0.34 12.87
C GLY A 33 -16.53 1.02 13.29
N VAL A 34 -15.32 1.01 13.85
CA VAL A 34 -14.66 2.26 14.29
C VAL A 34 -14.33 3.18 13.11
N ALA A 35 -14.01 2.64 11.93
CA ALA A 35 -13.84 3.45 10.73
C ALA A 35 -15.14 4.19 10.34
N GLY A 36 -16.30 3.54 10.49
CA GLY A 36 -17.60 4.17 10.30
C GLY A 36 -17.88 5.29 11.31
N VAL A 37 -17.53 5.07 12.58
CA VAL A 37 -17.61 6.10 13.64
C VAL A 37 -16.71 7.30 13.31
N ILE A 38 -15.46 7.07 12.92
CA ILE A 38 -14.52 8.14 12.55
C ILE A 38 -15.04 8.96 11.38
N LYS A 39 -15.58 8.29 10.35
CA LYS A 39 -16.25 8.98 9.22
C LYS A 39 -17.33 9.92 9.74
N VAL A 40 -18.27 9.42 10.55
CA VAL A 40 -19.37 10.24 11.08
C VAL A 40 -18.87 11.40 11.95
N LEU A 41 -17.89 11.18 12.83
CA LEU A 41 -17.32 12.25 13.66
C LEU A 41 -16.67 13.35 12.81
N LEU A 42 -15.97 12.99 11.73
CA LEU A 42 -15.42 13.95 10.78
C LEU A 42 -16.54 14.68 10.01
N GLN A 43 -17.59 13.99 9.60
CA GLN A 43 -18.74 14.60 8.95
C GLN A 43 -19.47 15.61 9.85
N MET A 44 -19.58 15.33 11.15
CA MET A 44 -20.10 16.28 12.14
C MET A 44 -19.15 17.47 12.31
N LYS A 45 -17.85 17.22 12.50
CA LYS A 45 -16.83 18.28 12.63
C LYS A 45 -16.82 19.24 11.44
N HIS A 46 -16.93 18.70 10.22
CA HIS A 46 -16.92 19.46 8.98
C HIS A 46 -18.33 19.81 8.48
N GLN A 47 -19.37 19.47 9.24
CA GLN A 47 -20.77 19.72 8.90
C GLN A 47 -21.13 19.36 7.45
N THR A 48 -20.61 18.22 6.98
CA THR A 48 -20.68 17.82 5.57
C THR A 48 -21.03 16.34 5.44
N LEU A 49 -22.04 16.02 4.64
CA LEU A 49 -22.29 14.66 4.18
C LEU A 49 -21.33 14.35 3.04
N VAL A 50 -20.55 13.27 3.12
CA VAL A 50 -19.56 12.91 2.09
C VAL A 50 -20.09 11.81 1.18
N LYS A 51 -19.76 11.88 -0.11
CA LYS A 51 -20.11 10.90 -1.13
C LYS A 51 -19.74 9.46 -0.70
N SER A 52 -20.68 8.55 -0.87
CA SER A 52 -20.45 7.10 -0.89
C SER A 52 -20.01 6.73 -2.31
N LEU A 53 -18.76 6.29 -2.48
CA LEU A 53 -18.21 5.96 -3.80
C LEU A 53 -18.86 4.69 -4.37
N HIS A 54 -18.73 4.49 -5.68
CA HIS A 54 -19.20 3.30 -6.40
C HIS A 54 -20.70 3.02 -6.18
N SER A 55 -21.50 4.07 -6.26
CA SER A 55 -22.95 4.01 -5.99
C SER A 55 -23.78 4.74 -7.04
N GLU A 56 -23.21 5.02 -8.21
CA GLU A 56 -23.87 5.65 -9.36
C GLU A 56 -25.08 4.82 -9.81
N GLU A 57 -24.90 3.50 -9.92
CA GLU A 57 -25.97 2.53 -10.13
C GLU A 57 -26.38 1.91 -8.79
N ILE A 58 -27.66 2.05 -8.42
CA ILE A 58 -28.19 1.48 -7.19
C ILE A 58 -28.49 0.00 -7.39
N ASN A 59 -28.06 -0.84 -6.45
CA ASN A 59 -28.36 -2.26 -6.47
C ASN A 59 -29.89 -2.48 -6.53
N PRO A 60 -30.42 -3.21 -7.54
CA PRO A 60 -31.86 -3.36 -7.77
C PRO A 60 -32.59 -4.10 -6.66
N TYR A 61 -31.88 -4.83 -5.78
CA TYR A 61 -32.46 -5.49 -4.61
C TYR A 61 -32.64 -4.54 -3.41
N ILE A 62 -32.19 -3.28 -3.49
CA ILE A 62 -32.37 -2.28 -2.43
C ILE A 62 -33.57 -1.39 -2.77
N GLU A 63 -34.66 -1.58 -2.04
CA GLU A 63 -35.87 -0.77 -2.18
C GLU A 63 -35.74 0.57 -1.42
N LEU A 64 -35.39 1.63 -2.14
CA LEU A 64 -35.31 2.99 -1.58
C LEU A 64 -36.57 3.83 -1.81
N ALA A 65 -37.39 3.46 -2.80
CA ALA A 65 -38.66 4.13 -3.08
C ALA A 65 -39.55 4.11 -1.83
N ASP A 66 -40.15 5.26 -1.50
CA ASP A 66 -41.00 5.45 -0.30
C ASP A 66 -40.33 5.12 1.05
N SER A 67 -38.99 5.02 1.08
CA SER A 67 -38.20 4.84 2.30
C SER A 67 -37.69 6.19 2.84
N PRO A 68 -37.32 6.31 4.13
CA PRO A 68 -36.65 7.50 4.64
C PRO A 68 -35.23 7.67 4.08
N PHE A 69 -34.70 6.68 3.36
CA PHE A 69 -33.29 6.58 3.04
C PHE A 69 -32.99 7.01 1.61
N TYR A 70 -31.82 7.60 1.41
CA TYR A 70 -31.22 7.81 0.09
C TYR A 70 -29.71 7.55 0.17
N ILE A 71 -29.08 7.09 -0.91
CA ILE A 71 -27.62 6.95 -0.94
C ILE A 71 -27.00 8.33 -1.17
N VAL A 72 -26.01 8.70 -0.34
CA VAL A 72 -25.27 9.96 -0.50
C VAL A 72 -24.33 9.87 -1.71
N GLN A 73 -24.83 10.15 -2.91
CA GLN A 73 -24.04 10.09 -4.16
C GLN A 73 -23.17 11.34 -4.40
N GLU A 74 -23.42 12.43 -3.67
CA GLU A 74 -22.66 13.68 -3.78
C GLU A 74 -22.35 14.24 -2.38
N SER A 75 -21.16 14.84 -2.24
CA SER A 75 -20.80 15.53 -1.01
C SER A 75 -21.58 16.85 -0.89
N ARG A 76 -22.21 17.10 0.25
CA ARG A 76 -23.09 18.26 0.45
C ARG A 76 -23.08 18.75 1.90
N PRO A 77 -23.44 20.02 2.16
CA PRO A 77 -23.62 20.50 3.53
C PRO A 77 -24.59 19.62 4.31
N TRP A 78 -24.21 19.25 5.53
CA TRP A 78 -25.07 18.55 6.46
C TRP A 78 -25.81 19.59 7.29
N ASN A 79 -27.01 19.98 6.88
CA ASN A 79 -27.80 20.98 7.59
C ASN A 79 -28.48 20.36 8.82
N THR A 80 -28.64 21.16 9.88
CA THR A 80 -29.46 20.78 11.04
C THR A 80 -30.94 20.77 10.66
N LEU A 81 -31.73 19.96 11.35
CA LEU A 81 -33.18 19.91 11.17
C LEU A 81 -33.85 20.69 12.31
N PRO A 82 -34.95 21.41 12.06
CA PRO A 82 -35.73 22.04 13.12
C PRO A 82 -36.54 21.00 13.90
N ASP A 83 -36.71 21.21 15.21
CA ASP A 83 -37.70 20.52 16.04
C ASP A 83 -39.12 21.09 15.81
N ARG A 84 -40.11 20.61 16.58
CA ARG A 84 -41.51 21.05 16.48
C ARG A 84 -41.68 22.53 16.83
N GLU A 85 -40.76 23.09 17.62
CA GLU A 85 -40.73 24.49 18.03
C GLU A 85 -39.84 25.35 17.12
N GLY A 86 -39.29 24.78 16.03
CA GLY A 86 -38.44 25.47 15.07
C GLY A 86 -36.97 25.63 15.49
N ARG A 87 -36.54 25.00 16.59
CA ARG A 87 -35.16 25.08 17.09
C ARG A 87 -34.27 24.06 16.37
N PRO A 88 -33.00 24.38 16.08
CA PRO A 88 -32.10 23.46 15.41
C PRO A 88 -31.78 22.27 16.33
N VAL A 89 -32.04 21.06 15.83
CA VAL A 89 -31.65 19.79 16.46
C VAL A 89 -30.21 19.46 16.05
N PRO A 90 -29.36 19.00 16.98
CA PRO A 90 -28.01 18.54 16.65
C PRO A 90 -28.02 17.43 15.59
N ARG A 91 -26.95 17.37 14.79
CA ARG A 91 -26.81 16.31 13.77
C ARG A 91 -26.72 14.96 14.48
N ARG A 92 -27.48 13.98 13.99
CA ARG A 92 -27.49 12.61 14.50
C ARG A 92 -27.20 11.62 13.38
N ALA A 93 -26.44 10.58 13.70
CA ALA A 93 -26.19 9.48 12.77
C ALA A 93 -26.15 8.15 13.51
N GLY A 94 -26.67 7.11 12.85
CA GLY A 94 -26.47 5.73 13.25
C GLY A 94 -25.25 5.15 12.53
N VAL A 95 -24.44 4.37 13.23
CA VAL A 95 -23.37 3.55 12.63
C VAL A 95 -23.67 2.09 12.93
N SER A 96 -23.87 1.31 11.86
CA SER A 96 -24.09 -0.13 11.94
C SER A 96 -22.84 -0.90 11.52
N SER A 97 -22.54 -1.99 12.21
CA SER A 97 -21.47 -2.93 11.88
C SER A 97 -21.97 -4.36 12.08
N PHE A 98 -21.81 -5.19 11.06
CA PHE A 98 -22.33 -6.55 11.01
C PHE A 98 -21.16 -7.51 10.77
N GLY A 99 -20.91 -8.41 11.72
CA GLY A 99 -19.88 -9.43 11.62
C GLY A 99 -20.40 -10.66 10.90
N VAL A 100 -19.52 -11.36 10.17
CA VAL A 100 -19.86 -12.58 9.41
C VAL A 100 -20.54 -13.67 10.24
N GLY A 101 -20.23 -13.75 11.54
CA GLY A 101 -20.86 -14.69 12.48
C GLY A 101 -22.26 -14.27 12.98
N GLY A 102 -22.87 -13.23 12.41
CA GLY A 102 -24.21 -12.76 12.78
C GLY A 102 -24.25 -11.77 13.95
N VAL A 103 -23.11 -11.35 14.49
CA VAL A 103 -23.04 -10.32 15.53
C VAL A 103 -23.28 -8.95 14.92
N ASN A 104 -24.30 -8.25 15.43
CA ASN A 104 -24.70 -6.93 14.95
C ASN A 104 -24.47 -5.88 16.04
N ALA A 105 -23.85 -4.76 15.67
CA ALA A 105 -23.68 -3.60 16.55
C ALA A 105 -24.27 -2.36 15.86
N HIS A 106 -24.98 -1.54 16.64
CA HIS A 106 -25.50 -0.26 16.20
C HIS A 106 -25.25 0.80 17.28
N VAL A 107 -24.66 1.93 16.89
CA VAL A 107 -24.45 3.07 17.79
C VAL A 107 -25.09 4.31 17.20
N VAL A 108 -25.72 5.11 18.07
CA VAL A 108 -26.26 6.43 17.71
C VAL A 108 -25.30 7.49 18.24
N LEU A 109 -24.89 8.38 17.35
CA LEU A 109 -24.00 9.50 17.63
C LEU A 109 -24.76 10.81 17.46
N GLU A 110 -24.55 11.74 18.37
CA GLU A 110 -25.06 13.11 18.29
C GLU A 110 -23.89 14.09 18.31
N GLU A 111 -24.00 15.15 17.49
CA GLU A 111 -23.03 16.25 17.47
C GLU A 111 -23.00 16.98 18.81
N TYR A 112 -21.79 17.18 19.35
CA TYR A 112 -21.60 18.03 20.52
C TYR A 112 -21.56 19.51 20.13
N VAL A 113 -22.58 20.27 20.53
CA VAL A 113 -22.64 21.73 20.32
C VAL A 113 -21.92 22.42 21.47
N ALA A 114 -20.67 22.81 21.24
CA ALA A 114 -19.88 23.49 22.26
C ALA A 114 -20.49 24.86 22.63
N PRO A 115 -20.58 25.23 23.92
CA PRO A 115 -21.00 26.56 24.31
C PRO A 115 -20.05 27.62 23.74
N ALA A 116 -20.61 28.80 23.44
CA ALA A 116 -19.84 29.94 22.95
C ALA A 116 -18.68 30.24 23.91
N ARG A 117 -17.48 30.46 23.35
CA ARG A 117 -16.28 30.78 24.14
C ARG A 117 -16.49 32.12 24.82
N ARG A 118 -16.32 32.18 26.14
CA ARG A 118 -16.25 33.47 26.85
C ARG A 118 -15.01 34.23 26.38
N GLU A 119 -15.17 35.49 26.01
CA GLU A 119 -14.09 36.34 25.47
C GLU A 119 -12.89 36.49 26.41
N THR A 120 -13.09 36.32 27.72
CA THR A 120 -12.05 36.44 28.76
C THR A 120 -10.93 35.40 28.62
N VAL A 121 -11.24 34.13 28.35
CA VAL A 121 -10.22 33.08 28.10
C VAL A 121 -9.50 33.31 26.78
N ALA A 122 -10.18 33.91 25.79
CA ALA A 122 -9.59 34.28 24.51
C ALA A 122 -8.61 35.46 24.59
N ARG A 123 -8.66 36.25 25.68
CA ARG A 123 -7.84 37.46 25.89
C ARG A 123 -6.66 37.27 26.85
N ALA A 124 -6.36 36.05 27.31
CA ALA A 124 -5.17 35.83 28.13
C ALA A 124 -3.91 36.27 27.36
N THR A 125 -3.28 37.35 27.81
CA THR A 125 -2.03 37.87 27.23
C THR A 125 -0.86 37.17 27.90
N GLY A 126 0.08 36.65 27.11
CA GLY A 126 1.20 35.82 27.58
C GLY A 126 2.12 36.48 28.63
N PRO A 127 3.26 35.85 28.95
CA PRO A 127 3.94 34.85 28.13
C PRO A 127 3.41 33.41 28.32
N TRP A 128 3.49 32.63 27.25
CA TRP A 128 3.12 31.22 27.18
C TRP A 128 4.35 30.31 27.20
N VAL A 129 4.25 29.15 27.84
CA VAL A 129 5.27 28.10 27.81
C VAL A 129 4.85 27.02 26.81
N ILE A 130 5.48 26.97 25.65
CA ILE A 130 5.23 25.92 24.65
C ILE A 130 6.22 24.78 24.88
N VAL A 131 5.69 23.58 25.12
CA VAL A 131 6.51 22.40 25.43
C VAL A 131 6.43 21.36 24.32
N VAL A 132 7.58 20.79 23.95
CA VAL A 132 7.69 19.69 23.00
C VAL A 132 8.68 18.68 23.55
N SER A 133 8.38 17.39 23.43
CA SER A 133 9.30 16.34 23.87
C SER A 133 9.33 15.18 22.88
N ALA A 134 10.39 14.39 22.92
CA ALA A 134 10.50 13.14 22.17
C ALA A 134 11.44 12.14 22.85
N LYS A 135 11.40 10.88 22.41
CA LYS A 135 12.30 9.84 22.94
C LYS A 135 13.76 10.05 22.53
N THR A 136 13.99 10.65 21.36
CA THR A 136 15.34 10.90 20.82
C THR A 136 15.44 12.30 20.24
N ASP A 137 16.67 12.74 19.98
CA ASP A 137 16.94 14.07 19.42
C ASP A 137 16.39 14.22 18.00
N GLU A 138 16.55 13.17 17.19
CA GLU A 138 16.05 13.09 15.82
C GLU A 138 14.52 13.20 15.79
N ARG A 139 13.85 12.50 16.71
CA ARG A 139 12.38 12.56 16.84
C ARG A 139 11.91 13.93 17.33
N LEU A 140 12.67 14.61 18.19
CA LEU A 140 12.35 15.96 18.63
C LEU A 140 12.43 16.94 17.45
N ARG A 141 13.50 16.87 16.63
CA ARG A 141 13.64 17.71 15.43
C ARG A 141 12.49 17.51 14.45
N GLU A 142 12.09 16.27 14.19
CA GLU A 142 10.96 15.98 13.29
C GLU A 142 9.64 16.50 13.88
N ARG A 143 9.42 16.34 15.20
CA ARG A 143 8.21 16.83 15.87
C ARG A 143 8.12 18.36 15.84
N VAL A 144 9.25 19.05 16.03
CA VAL A 144 9.36 20.51 15.90
C VAL A 144 9.03 20.94 14.47
N ALA A 145 9.58 20.25 13.45
CA ALA A 145 9.30 20.54 12.05
C ALA A 145 7.81 20.33 11.70
N GLN A 146 7.19 19.23 12.16
CA GLN A 146 5.76 18.97 11.96
C GLN A 146 4.89 20.01 12.65
N LEU A 147 5.24 20.43 13.87
CA LEU A 147 4.51 21.48 14.57
C LEU A 147 4.60 22.81 13.82
N GLN A 148 5.80 23.23 13.42
CA GLN A 148 5.97 24.46 12.65
C GLN A 148 5.15 24.44 11.35
N ALA A 149 5.23 23.35 10.58
CA ALA A 149 4.49 23.22 9.34
C ALA A 149 2.97 23.27 9.54
N ALA A 150 2.45 22.69 10.63
CA ALA A 150 1.03 22.78 10.97
C ALA A 150 0.62 24.21 11.37
N LEU A 151 1.45 24.90 12.15
CA LEU A 151 1.20 26.30 12.53
C LEU A 151 1.13 27.23 11.31
N GLU A 152 1.98 26.99 10.31
CA GLU A 152 2.01 27.76 9.05
C GLU A 152 0.85 27.41 8.11
N ARG A 153 0.41 26.15 8.07
CA ARG A 153 -0.62 25.66 7.14
C ARG A 153 -2.05 25.88 7.63
N ASP A 154 -2.30 25.65 8.92
CA ASP A 154 -3.67 25.47 9.45
C ASP A 154 -4.32 26.77 9.95
N GLY A 155 -3.73 27.94 9.65
CA GLY A 155 -4.34 29.26 9.85
C GLY A 155 -4.52 29.67 11.32
N PHE A 156 -3.66 29.18 12.22
CA PHE A 156 -3.69 29.56 13.63
C PHE A 156 -3.42 31.05 13.85
N THR A 157 -3.94 31.58 14.96
CA THR A 157 -3.78 32.98 15.37
C THR A 157 -3.27 33.08 16.80
N ASP A 158 -2.93 34.29 17.25
CA ASP A 158 -2.55 34.53 18.65
C ASP A 158 -3.64 34.12 19.65
N ALA A 159 -4.92 34.10 19.24
CA ALA A 159 -6.05 33.68 20.07
C ALA A 159 -6.04 32.17 20.40
N ASP A 160 -5.27 31.39 19.65
CA ASP A 160 -5.13 29.94 19.78
C ASP A 160 -3.92 29.53 20.63
N LEU A 161 -3.02 30.46 20.97
CA LEU A 161 -1.79 30.14 21.72
C LEU A 161 -2.05 29.50 23.07
N SER A 162 -3.11 29.94 23.75
CA SER A 162 -3.55 29.33 25.02
C SER A 162 -3.93 27.87 24.85
N ASP A 163 -4.69 27.54 23.79
CA ASP A 163 -5.13 26.19 23.45
C ASP A 163 -3.95 25.33 22.96
N ILE A 164 -3.02 25.90 22.19
CA ILE A 164 -1.78 25.23 21.75
C ILE A 164 -0.92 24.87 22.95
N ALA A 165 -0.64 25.83 23.83
CA ALA A 165 0.16 25.64 25.05
C ALA A 165 -0.47 24.55 25.93
N TYR A 166 -1.77 24.70 26.22
CA TYR A 166 -2.50 23.75 27.05
C TYR A 166 -2.49 22.34 26.46
N THR A 167 -2.78 22.21 25.15
CA THR A 167 -2.77 20.91 24.45
C THR A 167 -1.42 20.22 24.55
N LEU A 168 -0.32 20.96 24.37
CA LEU A 168 1.02 20.41 24.43
C LEU A 168 1.46 20.06 25.85
N GLN A 169 1.02 20.84 26.85
CA GLN A 169 1.37 20.66 28.26
C GLN A 169 0.62 19.50 28.93
N VAL A 170 -0.71 19.40 28.72
CA VAL A 170 -1.55 18.40 29.41
C VAL A 170 -2.00 17.26 28.52
N GLY A 171 -1.98 17.46 27.20
CA GLY A 171 -2.48 16.49 26.22
C GLY A 171 -1.41 15.58 25.63
N ARG A 172 -0.13 15.77 25.98
CA ARG A 172 1.01 15.03 25.44
C ARG A 172 1.88 14.49 26.56
N GLU A 173 2.38 13.28 26.38
CA GLU A 173 3.36 12.67 27.29
C GLU A 173 4.70 13.44 27.24
N ALA A 174 5.33 13.64 28.40
CA ALA A 174 6.64 14.26 28.53
C ALA A 174 7.75 13.22 28.46
N MET A 175 8.46 13.17 27.32
CA MET A 175 9.55 12.22 27.05
C MET A 175 10.94 12.77 27.45
N ASP A 176 12.00 12.02 27.15
CA ASP A 176 13.37 12.28 27.64
C ASP A 176 14.03 13.52 27.05
N VAL A 177 13.90 13.76 25.74
CA VAL A 177 14.48 14.92 25.08
C VAL A 177 13.41 16.00 25.01
N ARG A 178 13.66 17.13 25.66
CA ARG A 178 12.66 18.17 25.93
C ARG A 178 13.09 19.52 25.39
N LEU A 179 12.12 20.27 24.87
CA LEU A 179 12.22 21.65 24.41
C LEU A 179 11.08 22.45 25.04
N ALA A 180 11.40 23.58 25.66
CA ALA A 180 10.43 24.56 26.15
C ALA A 180 10.74 25.94 25.57
N LEU A 181 9.71 26.61 25.04
CA LEU A 181 9.80 27.91 24.40
C LEU A 181 8.89 28.90 25.12
N MET A 182 9.47 30.03 25.55
CA MET A 182 8.70 31.16 26.06
C MET A 182 8.28 32.05 24.91
N VAL A 183 6.98 32.31 24.74
CA VAL A 183 6.47 33.12 23.61
C VAL A 183 5.37 34.06 24.04
N LYS A 184 5.26 35.21 23.39
CA LYS A 184 4.15 36.17 23.57
C LYS A 184 3.16 36.13 22.41
N GLY A 185 3.59 35.62 21.26
CA GLY A 185 2.80 35.57 20.02
C GLY A 185 3.18 34.39 19.13
N LEU A 186 2.36 34.14 18.11
CA LEU A 186 2.50 33.01 17.19
C LEU A 186 3.70 33.20 16.25
N GLU A 187 3.95 34.42 15.80
CA GLU A 187 5.13 34.74 14.99
C GLU A 187 6.43 34.42 15.75
N GLU A 188 6.48 34.79 17.03
CA GLU A 188 7.61 34.50 17.90
C GLU A 188 7.79 32.98 18.10
N LEU A 189 6.70 32.23 18.25
CA LEU A 189 6.73 30.77 18.33
C LEU A 189 7.33 30.15 17.06
N THR A 190 6.78 30.51 15.90
CA THR A 190 7.26 29.99 14.60
C THR A 190 8.73 30.34 14.36
N SER A 191 9.13 31.57 14.69
CA SER A 191 10.54 32.02 14.60
C SER A 191 11.47 31.22 15.52
N ARG A 192 11.07 30.97 16.77
CA ARG A 192 11.88 30.18 17.72
C ARG A 192 11.97 28.71 17.33
N LEU A 193 10.89 28.11 16.81
CA LEU A 193 10.91 26.74 16.28
C LEU A 193 11.89 26.61 15.10
N ARG A 194 11.89 27.60 14.20
CA ARG A 194 12.81 27.66 13.06
C ARG A 194 14.27 27.76 13.51
N ARG A 195 14.60 28.74 14.35
CA ARG A 195 15.96 28.92 14.89
C ARG A 195 16.47 27.71 15.66
N HIS A 196 15.61 27.06 16.44
CA HIS A 196 15.97 25.82 17.14
C HIS A 196 16.36 24.70 16.16
N ARG A 197 15.64 24.57 15.05
CA ARG A 197 15.95 23.58 14.01
C ARG A 197 17.29 23.88 13.32
N ASP A 198 17.63 25.16 13.18
CA ASP A 198 18.89 25.62 12.60
C ASP A 198 20.07 25.53 13.60
N GLY A 199 19.82 25.07 14.83
CA GLY A 199 20.83 24.86 15.87
C GLY A 199 21.21 26.11 16.65
N GLU A 200 20.46 27.20 16.50
CA GLU A 200 20.73 28.47 17.16
C GLU A 200 20.23 28.47 18.61
N ALA A 201 21.07 28.96 19.53
CA ALA A 201 20.64 29.29 20.89
C ALA A 201 19.88 30.62 20.92
N GLY A 202 18.96 30.77 21.85
CA GLY A 202 18.20 32.01 22.00
C GLY A 202 17.62 32.17 23.41
N ASP A 203 17.42 33.41 23.82
CA ASP A 203 16.78 33.70 25.10
C ASP A 203 15.35 33.14 25.14
N GLY A 204 14.95 32.58 26.29
CA GLY A 204 13.67 31.89 26.48
C GLY A 204 13.49 30.59 25.67
N VAL A 205 14.57 29.99 25.17
CA VAL A 205 14.60 28.65 24.59
C VAL A 205 15.36 27.73 25.53
N TYR A 206 14.67 26.74 26.08
CA TYR A 206 15.23 25.77 27.01
C TYR A 206 15.21 24.39 26.37
N ARG A 207 16.34 23.69 26.40
CA ARG A 207 16.46 22.32 25.89
C ARG A 207 17.21 21.48 26.92
N GLY A 208 16.78 20.23 27.07
CA GLY A 208 17.45 19.30 27.95
C GLY A 208 17.21 17.86 27.54
N ASP A 209 18.12 16.99 27.96
CA ASP A 209 17.96 15.54 27.91
C ASP A 209 17.94 15.04 29.34
N VAL A 210 16.77 14.55 29.76
CA VAL A 210 16.53 14.08 31.14
C VAL A 210 17.52 12.99 31.53
N ARG A 211 18.00 12.19 30.57
CA ARG A 211 18.95 11.09 30.83
C ARG A 211 20.31 11.61 31.32
N HIS A 212 20.73 12.78 30.85
CA HIS A 212 21.98 13.44 31.25
C HIS A 212 21.81 14.36 32.46
N ALA A 213 20.57 14.70 32.83
CA ALA A 213 20.26 15.63 33.91
C ALA A 213 19.89 14.94 35.24
N LYS A 214 19.98 13.61 35.33
CA LYS A 214 19.63 12.82 36.53
C LYS A 214 20.42 13.25 37.77
N GLU A 215 21.70 13.57 37.63
CA GLU A 215 22.55 14.05 38.74
C GLU A 215 22.11 15.42 39.27
N ALA A 216 21.68 16.32 38.40
CA ALA A 216 21.20 17.66 38.79
C ALA A 216 19.84 17.64 39.52
N LEU A 217 19.01 16.63 39.26
CA LEU A 217 17.73 16.43 39.96
C LEU A 217 17.89 15.73 41.31
N ALA A 218 18.90 14.89 41.48
CA ALA A 218 19.19 14.24 42.76
C ALA A 218 19.46 15.26 43.88
N VAL A 219 20.00 16.43 43.53
CA VAL A 219 20.25 17.56 44.46
C VAL A 219 18.96 18.22 44.96
N LEU A 220 17.85 18.10 44.24
CA LEU A 220 16.54 18.65 44.62
C LEU A 220 15.65 17.65 45.38
N ALA A 221 16.11 16.41 45.59
CA ALA A 221 15.30 15.36 46.19
C ALA A 221 15.07 15.52 47.71
N ASP A 222 15.64 16.55 48.34
CA ASP A 222 15.67 16.68 49.81
C ASP A 222 14.65 17.67 50.43
N GLU A 223 13.80 18.38 49.66
CA GLU A 223 12.69 19.19 50.21
C GLU A 223 11.49 19.20 49.26
N ASP A 224 10.31 19.62 49.74
CA ASP A 224 9.00 19.63 49.07
C ASP A 224 8.99 20.26 47.65
N VAL A 225 9.54 19.56 46.66
CA VAL A 225 9.67 20.00 45.25
C VAL A 225 8.33 20.45 44.69
N GLN A 226 7.25 19.78 45.08
CA GLN A 226 5.89 20.13 44.68
C GLN A 226 5.44 21.49 45.24
N GLN A 227 5.82 21.83 46.47
CA GLN A 227 5.55 23.16 47.04
C GLN A 227 6.37 24.25 46.36
N VAL A 228 7.62 23.93 45.97
CA VAL A 228 8.47 24.86 45.21
C VAL A 228 7.87 25.12 43.82
N VAL A 229 7.42 24.07 43.12
CA VAL A 229 6.74 24.17 41.82
C VAL A 229 5.44 24.97 41.95
N ALA A 230 4.59 24.65 42.92
CA ALA A 230 3.37 25.41 43.20
C ALA A 230 3.67 26.88 43.52
N GLY A 231 4.72 27.15 44.28
CA GLY A 231 5.19 28.50 44.58
C GLY A 231 5.70 29.25 43.35
N TRP A 232 6.34 28.57 42.39
CA TRP A 232 6.72 29.17 41.10
C TRP A 232 5.52 29.47 40.23
N ILE A 233 4.53 28.58 40.19
CA ILE A 233 3.26 28.77 39.48
C ILE A 233 2.52 29.98 40.05
N ALA A 234 2.31 30.04 41.37
CA ALA A 234 1.63 31.14 42.04
C ALA A 234 2.34 32.50 41.85
N LYS A 235 3.67 32.49 41.70
CA LYS A 235 4.49 33.69 41.47
C LYS A 235 4.72 33.99 39.98
N GLY A 236 4.12 33.22 39.05
CA GLY A 236 4.29 33.42 37.61
C GLY A 236 5.72 33.20 37.10
N LYS A 237 6.54 32.39 37.79
CA LYS A 237 7.95 32.12 37.43
C LYS A 237 8.07 31.07 36.31
N LEU A 238 7.47 31.36 35.16
CA LEU A 238 7.37 30.44 34.03
C LEU A 238 8.72 30.01 33.45
N SER A 239 9.72 30.91 33.44
CA SER A 239 11.08 30.58 32.99
C SER A 239 11.74 29.50 33.85
N ARG A 240 11.53 29.51 35.18
CA ARG A 240 12.02 28.47 36.08
C ARG A 240 11.32 27.14 35.83
N LEU A 241 10.01 27.16 35.59
CA LEU A 241 9.27 25.95 35.24
C LEU A 241 9.80 25.34 33.94
N ALA A 242 10.01 26.16 32.90
CA ALA A 242 10.57 25.70 31.63
C ALA A 242 11.99 25.11 31.81
N GLU A 243 12.87 25.82 32.54
CA GLU A 243 14.25 25.41 32.82
C GLU A 243 14.33 24.05 33.51
N TRP A 244 13.50 23.84 34.54
CA TRP A 244 13.53 22.60 35.31
C TRP A 244 12.75 21.46 34.66
N TRP A 245 11.68 21.77 33.93
CA TRP A 245 10.94 20.77 33.19
C TRP A 245 11.82 20.11 32.12
N VAL A 246 12.64 20.89 31.38
CA VAL A 246 13.55 20.30 30.38
C VAL A 246 14.65 19.44 31.01
N LYS A 247 14.97 19.68 32.29
CA LYS A 247 15.91 18.86 33.07
C LYS A 247 15.28 17.56 33.60
N GLY A 248 13.95 17.44 33.59
CA GLY A 248 13.26 16.22 34.02
C GLY A 248 12.25 16.41 35.14
N LEU A 249 12.13 17.62 35.68
CA LEU A 249 11.16 17.89 36.74
C LEU A 249 9.73 17.61 36.27
N ALA A 250 8.96 16.88 37.07
CA ALA A 250 7.54 16.69 36.86
C ALA A 250 6.80 17.99 37.23
N VAL A 251 6.04 18.53 36.27
CA VAL A 251 5.24 19.74 36.44
C VAL A 251 3.79 19.38 36.14
N ASP A 252 2.90 19.62 37.11
CA ASP A 252 1.47 19.60 36.85
C ASP A 252 1.05 20.92 36.21
N TRP A 253 1.09 20.94 34.88
CA TRP A 253 0.71 22.11 34.10
C TRP A 253 -0.74 22.52 34.27
N SER A 254 -1.62 21.64 34.75
CA SER A 254 -3.03 21.98 34.95
C SER A 254 -3.22 23.09 35.99
N LEU A 255 -2.26 23.24 36.93
CA LEU A 255 -2.24 24.28 37.94
C LEU A 255 -1.91 25.68 37.39
N LEU A 256 -1.42 25.79 36.15
CA LEU A 256 -1.29 27.10 35.48
C LEU A 256 -2.64 27.68 35.07
N TYR A 257 -3.68 26.85 35.04
CA TYR A 257 -5.00 27.21 34.55
C TYR A 257 -5.99 27.19 35.70
N GLY A 258 -6.86 28.20 35.76
CA GLY A 258 -7.96 28.24 36.73
C GLY A 258 -9.10 27.29 36.33
N ASP A 259 -10.29 27.57 36.87
CA ASP A 259 -11.50 26.78 36.58
C ASP A 259 -11.90 26.85 35.09
N GLU A 260 -11.63 27.97 34.43
CA GLU A 260 -11.83 28.13 32.99
C GLU A 260 -10.58 27.69 32.20
N ARG A 261 -10.57 26.43 31.78
CA ARG A 261 -9.44 25.83 31.07
C ARG A 261 -9.50 26.10 29.55
N PRO A 262 -8.35 26.29 28.88
CA PRO A 262 -8.28 26.30 27.43
C PRO A 262 -8.77 24.97 26.82
N ARG A 263 -9.09 24.98 25.53
CA ARG A 263 -9.56 23.80 24.81
C ARG A 263 -8.38 22.95 24.37
N ARG A 264 -8.56 21.63 24.36
CA ARG A 264 -7.64 20.74 23.65
C ARG A 264 -7.97 20.79 22.16
N ILE A 265 -6.96 21.10 21.36
CA ILE A 265 -7.09 21.23 19.90
C ILE A 265 -6.30 20.13 19.18
N SER A 266 -6.63 19.90 17.92
CA SER A 266 -5.87 18.97 17.08
C SER A 266 -4.53 19.61 16.72
N LEU A 267 -3.44 19.01 17.20
CA LEU A 267 -2.07 19.31 16.78
C LEU A 267 -1.42 18.04 16.21
N PRO A 268 -0.34 18.15 15.43
CA PRO A 268 0.37 16.99 14.87
C PRO A 268 0.63 15.89 15.90
N THR A 269 0.46 14.65 15.47
CA THR A 269 0.72 13.46 16.28
C THR A 269 2.22 13.23 16.45
N TYR A 270 2.59 12.28 17.31
CA TYR A 270 4.00 11.95 17.51
C TYR A 270 4.59 11.30 16.24
N PRO A 271 5.75 11.77 15.73
CA PRO A 271 6.41 11.17 14.57
C PRO A 271 7.16 9.90 14.96
N PHE A 272 6.46 8.77 15.03
CA PHE A 272 7.10 7.49 15.30
C PHE A 272 8.24 7.20 14.31
N ALA A 273 9.35 6.65 14.81
CA ALA A 273 10.45 6.22 13.97
C ALA A 273 9.94 5.13 13.01
N ARG A 274 10.24 5.26 11.72
CA ARG A 274 9.83 4.31 10.68
C ARG A 274 10.85 3.18 10.55
N GLU A 275 11.12 2.54 11.67
CA GLU A 275 12.00 1.39 11.74
C GLU A 275 11.21 0.12 11.41
N ARG A 276 11.81 -0.76 10.59
CA ARG A 276 11.18 -2.00 10.18
C ARG A 276 11.30 -3.04 11.29
N TYR A 277 10.25 -3.17 12.09
CA TYR A 277 10.07 -4.28 13.02
C TYR A 277 9.09 -5.28 12.42
N TRP A 278 9.63 -6.38 11.91
CA TRP A 278 8.84 -7.48 11.39
C TRP A 278 9.39 -8.76 11.98
N VAL A 279 8.54 -9.58 12.62
CA VAL A 279 8.94 -10.96 12.90
C VAL A 279 9.16 -11.57 11.53
N PRO A 280 10.38 -11.98 11.17
CA PRO A 280 10.58 -12.71 9.93
C PRO A 280 9.60 -13.86 9.99
N ALA A 281 8.77 -14.00 8.95
CA ALA A 281 8.00 -15.21 8.76
C ALA A 281 8.96 -16.36 9.05
N GLY A 282 8.67 -17.14 10.11
CA GLY A 282 9.34 -18.41 10.26
C GLY A 282 9.17 -19.20 8.95
N PRO A 283 9.93 -20.27 8.75
CA PRO A 283 9.85 -21.08 7.53
C PRO A 283 8.42 -21.51 7.13
N THR A 284 7.45 -21.38 8.03
CA THR A 284 6.01 -21.65 7.89
C THR A 284 5.14 -20.59 7.20
N GLU A 285 5.54 -19.31 7.07
CA GLU A 285 4.67 -18.29 6.44
C GLU A 285 4.99 -17.97 4.98
N ARG A 286 6.15 -18.41 4.48
CA ARG A 286 6.38 -18.57 3.03
C ARG A 286 5.68 -19.81 2.45
N SER A 287 4.95 -20.58 3.27
CA SER A 287 4.29 -21.84 2.88
C SER A 287 2.78 -21.73 2.69
N ARG A 288 2.18 -20.53 2.80
CA ARG A 288 0.73 -20.32 2.54
C ARG A 288 0.41 -19.51 1.28
N ALA A 289 1.42 -18.92 0.65
CA ALA A 289 1.36 -18.44 -0.73
C ALA A 289 2.30 -19.32 -1.55
N GLY A 290 1.74 -20.36 -2.17
CA GLY A 290 2.49 -21.30 -3.00
C GLY A 290 3.15 -22.44 -2.21
N SER A 291 2.84 -23.66 -2.61
CA SER A 291 3.49 -24.88 -2.18
C SER A 291 5.03 -24.82 -2.30
N GLY A 292 5.73 -25.34 -1.29
CA GLY A 292 7.08 -25.86 -1.46
C GLY A 292 8.09 -25.34 -0.45
N THR A 293 8.47 -26.20 0.49
CA THR A 293 9.72 -26.18 1.28
C THR A 293 10.99 -26.29 0.42
N ASP A 294 10.99 -25.61 -0.71
CA ASP A 294 11.91 -25.83 -1.83
C ASP A 294 12.21 -24.50 -2.55
N ALA A 295 11.41 -23.43 -2.35
CA ALA A 295 11.62 -22.14 -2.99
C ALA A 295 12.91 -21.40 -2.57
N ALA A 296 13.52 -21.75 -1.44
CA ALA A 296 14.82 -21.18 -1.04
C ALA A 296 16.02 -21.85 -1.75
N SER A 297 15.80 -22.98 -2.42
CA SER A 297 16.81 -23.72 -3.21
C SER A 297 16.55 -23.67 -4.71
N ARG A 298 15.48 -22.97 -5.16
CA ARG A 298 15.10 -22.93 -6.58
C ARG A 298 15.89 -21.89 -7.37
N LEU A 299 16.44 -22.28 -8.52
CA LEU A 299 17.23 -21.39 -9.39
C LEU A 299 16.36 -20.30 -10.06
N HIS A 300 15.12 -20.64 -10.41
CA HIS A 300 14.12 -19.78 -11.04
C HIS A 300 12.72 -20.41 -10.90
N PRO A 301 11.59 -19.66 -10.96
CA PRO A 301 10.25 -20.24 -10.76
C PRO A 301 9.90 -21.43 -11.67
N LEU A 302 10.42 -21.44 -12.90
CA LEU A 302 10.28 -22.55 -13.85
C LEU A 302 11.46 -23.54 -13.81
N LEU A 303 12.61 -23.18 -13.23
CA LEU A 303 13.84 -23.99 -13.22
C LEU A 303 14.28 -24.26 -11.77
N HIS A 304 13.98 -25.43 -11.23
CA HIS A 304 14.11 -25.62 -9.78
C HIS A 304 15.53 -25.96 -9.36
N ARG A 305 16.19 -26.92 -9.99
CA ARG A 305 17.52 -27.35 -9.53
C ARG A 305 18.41 -27.76 -10.69
N ASN A 306 19.72 -27.57 -10.51
CA ASN A 306 20.73 -28.18 -11.37
C ASN A 306 20.86 -29.67 -11.01
N THR A 307 20.67 -30.53 -12.00
CA THR A 307 20.76 -32.00 -11.89
C THR A 307 21.68 -32.56 -12.97
N SER A 308 22.70 -31.77 -13.33
CA SER A 308 23.76 -32.17 -14.24
C SER A 308 24.58 -33.29 -13.61
N ASP A 309 25.04 -34.20 -14.45
CA ASP A 309 25.95 -35.30 -14.10
C ASP A 309 27.11 -35.34 -15.11
N LEU A 310 27.76 -36.48 -15.27
CA LEU A 310 28.90 -36.61 -16.18
C LEU A 310 28.46 -36.64 -17.66
N ASP A 311 27.17 -36.86 -17.94
CA ASP A 311 26.64 -37.06 -19.29
C ASP A 311 26.18 -35.74 -19.92
N GLY A 312 25.91 -34.70 -19.12
CA GLY A 312 25.64 -33.37 -19.65
C GLY A 312 25.06 -32.37 -18.66
N ALA A 313 24.84 -31.14 -19.16
CA ALA A 313 24.17 -30.09 -18.42
C ALA A 313 22.66 -30.35 -18.40
N ARG A 314 22.09 -30.55 -17.20
CA ARG A 314 20.67 -30.82 -17.02
C ARG A 314 20.10 -30.05 -15.83
N PHE A 315 18.88 -29.58 -15.99
CA PHE A 315 18.10 -28.99 -14.90
C PHE A 315 16.75 -29.68 -14.77
N SER A 316 16.23 -29.73 -13.55
CA SER A 316 14.97 -30.41 -13.24
C SER A 316 14.03 -29.50 -12.46
N SER A 317 12.75 -29.60 -12.78
CA SER A 317 11.64 -28.91 -12.12
C SER A 317 10.51 -29.89 -11.79
N THR A 318 9.82 -29.63 -10.69
CA THR A 318 8.66 -30.42 -10.27
C THR A 318 7.50 -29.50 -9.96
N PHE A 319 6.44 -29.60 -10.76
CA PHE A 319 5.25 -28.77 -10.68
C PHE A 319 4.09 -29.52 -10.04
N THR A 320 3.22 -28.77 -9.38
CA THR A 320 2.00 -29.28 -8.76
C THR A 320 0.79 -29.23 -9.69
N GLY A 321 0.85 -28.43 -10.76
CA GLY A 321 -0.30 -28.15 -11.62
C GLY A 321 -1.24 -27.08 -11.07
N GLU A 322 -0.94 -26.53 -9.89
CA GLU A 322 -1.68 -25.40 -9.28
C GLU A 322 -0.95 -24.06 -9.43
N GLU A 323 0.23 -24.06 -10.05
CA GLU A 323 0.90 -22.82 -10.43
C GLU A 323 0.01 -22.01 -11.38
N TYR A 324 0.08 -20.68 -11.29
CA TYR A 324 -0.83 -19.80 -12.04
C TYR A 324 -0.77 -20.05 -13.56
N PHE A 325 0.43 -20.31 -14.10
CA PHE A 325 0.63 -20.59 -15.52
C PHE A 325 0.05 -21.93 -15.98
N PHE A 326 -0.34 -22.83 -15.07
CA PHE A 326 -1.14 -24.02 -15.37
C PHE A 326 -2.64 -23.80 -15.11
N ARG A 327 -2.97 -23.18 -13.97
CA ARG A 327 -4.36 -22.91 -13.57
C ARG A 327 -5.07 -22.00 -14.57
N ASP A 328 -4.36 -20.99 -15.07
CA ASP A 328 -4.93 -19.92 -15.88
C ASP A 328 -4.82 -20.23 -17.39
N HIS A 329 -3.99 -21.19 -17.78
CA HIS A 329 -3.85 -21.64 -19.18
C HIS A 329 -4.48 -23.04 -19.39
N VAL A 330 -5.77 -23.04 -19.74
CA VAL A 330 -6.59 -24.24 -19.91
C VAL A 330 -6.98 -24.43 -21.38
N VAL A 331 -6.57 -25.53 -21.99
CA VAL A 331 -6.84 -25.85 -23.41
C VAL A 331 -7.61 -27.17 -23.50
N GLY A 332 -8.81 -27.11 -24.07
CA GLY A 332 -9.69 -28.28 -24.17
C GLY A 332 -10.02 -28.89 -22.80
N GLY A 333 -10.21 -28.04 -21.77
CA GLY A 333 -10.52 -28.45 -20.39
C GLY A 333 -9.33 -29.01 -19.59
N ARG A 334 -8.12 -29.02 -20.16
CA ARG A 334 -6.90 -29.51 -19.49
C ARG A 334 -5.96 -28.36 -19.18
N LYS A 335 -5.31 -28.40 -18.01
CA LYS A 335 -4.26 -27.45 -17.61
C LYS A 335 -3.00 -27.74 -18.42
N VAL A 336 -2.56 -26.81 -19.26
CA VAL A 336 -1.41 -27.00 -20.18
C VAL A 336 -0.34 -25.97 -19.86
N LEU A 337 0.93 -26.36 -19.87
CA LEU A 337 2.04 -25.40 -19.74
C LEU A 337 2.10 -24.55 -21.03
N PRO A 338 1.93 -23.23 -20.97
CA PRO A 338 1.97 -22.38 -22.15
C PRO A 338 3.34 -22.44 -22.83
N ALA A 339 3.36 -22.27 -24.16
CA ALA A 339 4.58 -22.17 -24.94
C ALA A 339 5.52 -21.08 -24.39
N ALA A 340 4.93 -19.96 -23.93
CA ALA A 340 5.64 -18.88 -23.25
C ALA A 340 6.47 -19.34 -22.04
N ALA A 341 5.93 -20.23 -21.19
CA ALA A 341 6.66 -20.75 -20.04
C ALA A 341 7.80 -21.68 -20.47
N GLN A 342 7.63 -22.46 -21.53
CA GLN A 342 8.70 -23.31 -22.06
C GLN A 342 9.86 -22.49 -22.65
N LEU A 343 9.56 -21.36 -23.30
CA LEU A 343 10.59 -20.42 -23.77
C LEU A 343 11.39 -19.79 -22.62
N GLU A 344 10.70 -19.37 -21.55
CA GLU A 344 11.37 -18.82 -20.38
C GLU A 344 12.18 -19.88 -19.62
N LEU A 345 11.70 -21.13 -19.58
CA LEU A 345 12.44 -22.27 -19.04
C LEU A 345 13.76 -22.48 -19.79
N ALA A 346 13.71 -22.52 -21.13
CA ALA A 346 14.89 -22.68 -21.97
C ALA A 346 15.88 -21.52 -21.80
N ARG A 347 15.38 -20.28 -21.81
CA ARG A 347 16.19 -19.09 -21.59
C ARG A 347 16.88 -19.09 -20.21
N ALA A 348 16.13 -19.39 -19.15
CA ALA A 348 16.66 -19.46 -17.80
C ALA A 348 17.72 -20.57 -17.66
N ALA A 349 17.49 -21.74 -18.25
CA ALA A 349 18.48 -22.84 -18.23
C ALA A 349 19.78 -22.45 -18.93
N VAL A 350 19.68 -21.83 -20.11
CA VAL A 350 20.85 -21.35 -20.86
C VAL A 350 21.61 -20.30 -20.07
N GLU A 351 20.92 -19.32 -19.49
CA GLU A 351 21.54 -18.28 -18.66
C GLU A 351 22.32 -18.86 -17.46
N GLN A 352 21.74 -19.88 -16.81
CA GLN A 352 22.40 -20.60 -15.71
C GLN A 352 23.63 -21.39 -16.18
N ALA A 353 23.56 -22.02 -17.35
CA ALA A 353 24.64 -22.83 -17.89
C ALA A 353 25.85 -21.99 -18.35
N VAL A 354 25.62 -20.81 -18.91
CA VAL A 354 26.71 -19.90 -19.34
C VAL A 354 27.31 -19.08 -18.20
N GLY A 355 26.70 -19.10 -17.00
CA GLY A 355 27.20 -18.38 -15.81
C GLY A 355 26.95 -16.88 -15.85
N GLY A 356 25.95 -16.43 -16.62
CA GLY A 356 25.64 -15.02 -16.87
C GLY A 356 26.00 -14.59 -18.30
N VAL A 357 25.27 -13.59 -18.80
CA VAL A 357 25.45 -13.04 -20.15
C VAL A 357 26.31 -11.77 -20.05
N GLU A 358 27.33 -11.63 -20.89
CA GLU A 358 28.19 -10.44 -20.91
C GLU A 358 27.40 -9.16 -21.22
N ASP A 359 27.92 -8.00 -20.78
CA ASP A 359 27.25 -6.71 -21.01
C ASP A 359 27.08 -6.45 -22.51
N GLY A 360 25.84 -6.22 -22.94
CA GLY A 360 25.46 -6.04 -24.34
C GLY A 360 25.13 -7.32 -25.13
N GLN A 361 25.37 -8.52 -24.60
CA GLN A 361 24.86 -9.77 -25.20
C GLN A 361 23.47 -10.12 -24.69
N ARG A 362 22.72 -10.91 -25.46
CA ARG A 362 21.39 -11.43 -25.12
C ARG A 362 21.23 -12.87 -25.62
N ILE A 363 20.35 -13.61 -24.96
CA ILE A 363 19.95 -14.95 -25.41
C ILE A 363 18.93 -14.79 -26.54
N CYS A 364 19.18 -15.46 -27.66
CA CYS A 364 18.23 -15.64 -28.75
C CYS A 364 17.91 -17.12 -28.89
N LEU A 365 16.63 -17.48 -28.88
CA LEU A 365 16.17 -18.84 -29.12
C LEU A 365 15.86 -18.99 -30.61
N GLU A 366 16.27 -20.10 -31.21
CA GLU A 366 16.08 -20.40 -32.63
C GLU A 366 15.51 -21.81 -32.80
N HIS A 367 14.74 -21.99 -33.87
CA HIS A 367 14.20 -23.28 -34.30
C HIS A 367 13.48 -24.05 -33.17
N VAL A 368 12.67 -23.35 -32.37
CA VAL A 368 11.95 -23.97 -31.25
C VAL A 368 10.73 -24.71 -31.81
N VAL A 369 10.60 -26.00 -31.51
CA VAL A 369 9.48 -26.85 -31.92
C VAL A 369 8.78 -27.40 -30.67
N PHE A 370 7.47 -27.25 -30.61
CA PHE A 370 6.62 -27.80 -29.55
C PHE A 370 6.03 -29.13 -30.02
N VAL A 371 6.76 -30.22 -29.75
CA VAL A 371 6.45 -31.58 -30.22
C VAL A 371 5.12 -32.07 -29.68
N ARG A 372 4.83 -31.82 -28.39
CA ARG A 372 3.56 -32.20 -27.75
C ARG A 372 3.27 -31.31 -26.53
N PRO A 373 2.01 -31.14 -26.12
CA PRO A 373 1.67 -30.31 -24.96
C PRO A 373 2.12 -30.96 -23.65
N VAL A 374 2.66 -30.13 -22.75
CA VAL A 374 2.87 -30.50 -21.35
C VAL A 374 1.55 -30.32 -20.60
N VAL A 375 0.95 -31.41 -20.15
CA VAL A 375 -0.35 -31.39 -19.47
C VAL A 375 -0.14 -31.71 -17.99
N ALA A 376 -0.64 -30.84 -17.10
CA ALA A 376 -0.64 -31.11 -15.67
C ALA A 376 -1.77 -32.11 -15.31
N GLY A 377 -1.40 -33.20 -14.63
CA GLY A 377 -2.32 -34.20 -14.09
C GLY A 377 -2.63 -33.98 -12.61
N GLU A 378 -3.17 -35.02 -11.94
CA GLU A 378 -3.39 -35.00 -10.48
C GLU A 378 -2.08 -35.21 -9.70
N GLU A 379 -1.09 -35.87 -10.32
CA GLU A 379 0.23 -36.10 -9.75
C GLU A 379 1.19 -34.94 -10.05
N ARG A 380 2.27 -34.87 -9.28
CA ARG A 380 3.32 -33.88 -9.53
C ARG A 380 3.98 -34.15 -10.87
N LEU A 381 4.06 -33.12 -11.70
CA LEU A 381 4.70 -33.17 -13.00
C LEU A 381 6.19 -32.90 -12.87
N ALA A 382 7.03 -33.89 -13.14
CA ALA A 382 8.46 -33.68 -13.34
C ALA A 382 8.76 -33.27 -14.79
N LEU A 383 9.61 -32.25 -14.93
CA LEU A 383 10.06 -31.71 -16.21
C LEU A 383 11.57 -31.51 -16.15
N HIS A 384 12.26 -31.91 -17.21
CA HIS A 384 13.70 -31.81 -17.34
C HIS A 384 14.05 -30.96 -18.56
N ILE A 385 15.17 -30.26 -18.49
CA ILE A 385 15.78 -29.63 -19.65
C ILE A 385 17.26 -30.03 -19.74
N ALA A 386 17.64 -30.65 -20.84
CA ALA A 386 19.03 -30.95 -21.17
C ALA A 386 19.59 -29.89 -22.12
N LEU A 387 20.87 -29.54 -21.95
CA LEU A 387 21.59 -28.57 -22.77
C LEU A 387 22.84 -29.23 -23.35
N THR A 388 22.98 -29.15 -24.68
CA THR A 388 24.10 -29.74 -25.41
C THR A 388 24.79 -28.65 -26.25
N PRO A 389 26.10 -28.39 -26.03
CA PRO A 389 26.84 -27.45 -26.86
C PRO A 389 27.02 -27.99 -28.28
N GLU A 390 26.82 -27.15 -29.28
CA GLU A 390 27.04 -27.45 -30.70
C GLU A 390 28.40 -26.88 -31.17
N GLU A 391 28.94 -27.44 -32.27
CA GLU A 391 30.24 -27.01 -32.83
C GLU A 391 30.25 -25.54 -33.29
N ASP A 392 29.09 -24.99 -33.66
CA ASP A 392 28.93 -23.60 -34.11
C ASP A 392 28.79 -22.60 -32.93
N GLY A 393 28.87 -23.08 -31.69
CA GLY A 393 28.72 -22.29 -30.47
C GLY A 393 27.27 -22.06 -30.05
N ALA A 394 26.29 -22.66 -30.75
CA ALA A 394 24.93 -22.75 -30.25
C ALA A 394 24.81 -23.77 -29.11
N ILE A 395 23.71 -23.68 -28.39
CA ILE A 395 23.35 -24.60 -27.30
C ILE A 395 22.01 -25.21 -27.66
N ALA A 396 22.02 -26.47 -28.10
CA ALA A 396 20.79 -27.23 -28.28
C ALA A 396 20.14 -27.46 -26.91
N PHE A 397 18.81 -27.42 -26.86
CA PHE A 397 18.05 -27.74 -25.67
C PHE A 397 16.88 -28.67 -26.00
N GLU A 398 16.59 -29.55 -25.05
CA GLU A 398 15.45 -30.46 -25.11
C GLU A 398 14.72 -30.45 -23.77
N ILE A 399 13.42 -30.23 -23.80
CA ILE A 399 12.52 -30.26 -22.65
C ILE A 399 11.71 -31.56 -22.71
N TYR A 400 11.82 -32.40 -21.68
CA TYR A 400 11.23 -33.73 -21.65
C TYR A 400 10.66 -34.08 -20.26
N GLY A 401 9.79 -35.10 -20.20
CA GLY A 401 9.13 -35.57 -18.98
C GLY A 401 9.89 -36.66 -18.24
N GLU A 402 9.25 -37.25 -17.24
CA GLU A 402 9.81 -38.39 -16.49
C GLU A 402 9.77 -39.68 -17.32
N GLY A 403 10.89 -40.40 -17.36
CA GLY A 403 11.10 -41.65 -18.10
C GLY A 403 12.59 -42.00 -18.16
N GLU A 404 12.95 -43.23 -18.55
CA GLU A 404 14.34 -43.54 -18.94
C GLU A 404 14.70 -42.72 -20.20
N GLU A 405 15.96 -42.32 -20.40
CA GLU A 405 16.35 -41.32 -21.41
C GLU A 405 15.89 -41.65 -22.85
N GLU A 406 15.74 -42.93 -23.21
CA GLU A 406 15.23 -43.34 -24.53
C GLU A 406 13.69 -43.42 -24.63
N GLU A 407 12.97 -43.40 -23.50
CA GLU A 407 11.51 -43.52 -23.43
C GLU A 407 10.80 -42.24 -22.93
N ALA A 408 11.57 -41.26 -22.43
CA ALA A 408 11.04 -40.03 -21.90
C ALA A 408 10.34 -39.19 -22.99
N PRO A 409 9.11 -38.68 -22.76
CA PRO A 409 8.41 -37.91 -23.76
C PRO A 409 9.04 -36.52 -23.94
N VAL A 410 9.58 -36.26 -25.12
CA VAL A 410 10.02 -34.91 -25.53
C VAL A 410 8.81 -34.02 -25.77
N TYR A 411 8.81 -32.85 -25.12
CA TYR A 411 7.77 -31.82 -25.20
C TYR A 411 8.14 -30.71 -26.15
N SER A 412 9.37 -30.21 -26.06
CA SER A 412 9.88 -29.19 -26.98
C SER A 412 11.38 -29.24 -27.10
N GLU A 413 11.88 -28.85 -28.27
CA GLU A 413 13.31 -28.79 -28.59
C GLU A 413 13.63 -27.50 -29.33
N GLY A 414 14.89 -27.10 -29.33
CA GLY A 414 15.37 -25.96 -30.09
C GLY A 414 16.83 -25.67 -29.80
N ARG A 415 17.31 -24.50 -30.19
CA ARG A 415 18.67 -24.06 -29.86
C ARG A 415 18.69 -22.63 -29.37
N ALA A 416 19.72 -22.30 -28.60
CA ALA A 416 19.97 -20.96 -28.11
C ALA A 416 21.35 -20.48 -28.57
N ILE A 417 21.44 -19.21 -28.92
CA ILE A 417 22.70 -18.53 -29.24
C ILE A 417 22.82 -17.25 -28.42
N LEU A 418 24.06 -16.88 -28.09
CA LEU A 418 24.37 -15.58 -27.51
C LEU A 418 24.61 -14.59 -28.65
N VAL A 419 23.81 -13.53 -28.71
CA VAL A 419 23.89 -12.50 -29.76
C VAL A 419 24.06 -11.12 -29.15
N THR A 420 24.81 -10.26 -29.81
CA THR A 420 24.68 -8.81 -29.60
C THR A 420 23.44 -8.35 -30.37
N PRO A 421 22.39 -7.84 -29.70
CA PRO A 421 21.14 -7.49 -30.37
C PRO A 421 21.36 -6.44 -31.46
N ARG A 422 20.67 -6.58 -32.58
CA ARG A 422 20.58 -5.48 -33.55
C ARG A 422 19.69 -4.37 -33.00
N GLU A 423 19.71 -3.17 -33.58
CA GLU A 423 18.80 -2.09 -33.17
C GLU A 423 17.35 -2.58 -33.08
N THR A 424 16.64 -2.19 -32.02
CA THR A 424 15.24 -2.51 -31.80
C THR A 424 14.43 -2.19 -33.07
N PRO A 425 13.83 -3.19 -33.77
CA PRO A 425 13.28 -2.98 -35.11
C PRO A 425 12.23 -1.85 -35.13
N ARG A 426 12.27 -0.84 -35.99
CA ARG A 426 11.24 0.22 -35.95
C ARG A 426 9.88 -0.31 -36.40
N LEU A 427 8.80 0.14 -35.75
CA LEU A 427 7.43 -0.15 -36.17
C LEU A 427 7.18 0.57 -37.49
N ASP A 428 7.03 -0.18 -38.58
CA ASP A 428 6.63 0.35 -39.88
C ASP A 428 5.12 0.16 -40.03
N GLY A 429 4.35 1.24 -39.88
CA GLY A 429 2.89 1.24 -39.98
C GLY A 429 2.36 1.09 -41.42
N SER A 430 3.24 0.90 -42.41
CA SER A 430 2.84 0.83 -43.83
C SER A 430 2.57 -0.59 -44.35
N ALA A 431 2.82 -1.65 -43.58
CA ALA A 431 2.60 -3.02 -44.06
C ALA A 431 1.11 -3.41 -44.01
N PRO A 432 0.57 -4.06 -45.05
CA PRO A 432 -0.80 -4.56 -45.05
C PRO A 432 -0.95 -5.74 -44.06
N ALA A 433 -2.00 -5.71 -43.24
CA ALA A 433 -2.33 -6.69 -42.19
C ALA A 433 -1.38 -6.72 -40.96
N GLN A 434 -1.65 -5.84 -39.99
CA GLN A 434 -1.00 -5.79 -38.68
C GLN A 434 -2.05 -5.73 -37.55
N ALA A 435 -1.71 -6.25 -36.39
CA ALA A 435 -2.48 -6.09 -35.16
C ALA A 435 -1.61 -5.46 -34.05
N LEU A 436 -2.21 -4.61 -33.23
CA LEU A 436 -1.58 -4.05 -32.03
C LEU A 436 -2.49 -4.36 -30.83
N ALA A 437 -1.96 -5.03 -29.82
CA ALA A 437 -2.69 -5.40 -28.61
C ALA A 437 -2.00 -4.81 -27.38
N CYS A 438 -2.76 -4.17 -26.49
CA CYS A 438 -2.28 -3.77 -25.17
C CYS A 438 -2.38 -4.95 -24.21
N ILE A 439 -1.27 -5.29 -23.56
CA ILE A 439 -1.14 -6.42 -22.65
C ILE A 439 -0.78 -5.89 -21.25
N PRO A 440 -1.79 -5.61 -20.40
CA PRO A 440 -1.55 -5.38 -18.98
C PRO A 440 -1.27 -6.70 -18.28
N LEU A 441 -0.30 -6.72 -17.35
CA LEU A 441 -0.23 -7.79 -16.36
C LEU A 441 -1.47 -7.72 -15.46
N PRO A 442 -2.13 -8.86 -15.16
CA PRO A 442 -3.27 -8.88 -14.25
C PRO A 442 -2.94 -8.31 -12.87
N ASP A 443 -3.90 -7.63 -12.24
CA ASP A 443 -3.77 -7.15 -10.87
C ASP A 443 -3.51 -8.32 -9.90
N GLY A 444 -2.43 -8.24 -9.11
CA GLY A 444 -2.04 -9.26 -8.13
C GLY A 444 -0.88 -10.18 -8.54
N VAL A 445 -0.33 -10.01 -9.75
CA VAL A 445 0.95 -10.65 -10.14
C VAL A 445 2.10 -9.98 -9.38
N THR A 446 2.70 -10.68 -8.41
CA THR A 446 3.80 -10.16 -7.57
C THR A 446 5.17 -10.68 -7.95
N ASP A 447 5.23 -11.69 -8.82
CA ASP A 447 6.41 -12.40 -9.30
C ASP A 447 6.91 -11.89 -10.66
N ALA A 448 6.40 -10.76 -11.14
CA ALA A 448 6.79 -10.18 -12.43
C ALA A 448 8.31 -9.92 -12.56
N ALA A 449 8.99 -9.66 -11.44
CA ALA A 449 10.43 -9.45 -11.39
C ALA A 449 11.25 -10.75 -11.50
N ASP A 450 10.62 -11.91 -11.32
CA ASP A 450 11.29 -13.21 -11.31
C ASP A 450 11.44 -13.82 -12.72
N TYR A 451 10.84 -13.18 -13.73
CA TYR A 451 10.83 -13.63 -15.13
C TYR A 451 11.39 -12.58 -16.08
N VAL A 452 12.13 -13.02 -17.10
CA VAL A 452 12.46 -12.16 -18.26
C VAL A 452 11.34 -12.22 -19.29
N LEU A 453 10.93 -13.42 -19.71
CA LEU A 453 9.76 -13.66 -20.52
C LEU A 453 8.60 -14.10 -19.62
N HIS A 454 7.86 -13.13 -19.08
CA HIS A 454 6.74 -13.46 -18.19
C HIS A 454 5.69 -14.33 -18.92
N PRO A 455 5.36 -15.54 -18.42
CA PRO A 455 4.48 -16.49 -19.10
C PRO A 455 3.18 -15.87 -19.62
N SER A 456 2.45 -15.14 -18.78
CA SER A 456 1.17 -14.52 -19.19
C SER A 456 1.31 -13.42 -20.24
N VAL A 457 2.41 -12.64 -20.23
CA VAL A 457 2.58 -11.51 -21.17
C VAL A 457 2.92 -12.04 -22.55
N VAL A 458 3.84 -13.00 -22.62
CA VAL A 458 4.24 -13.62 -23.89
C VAL A 458 3.12 -14.50 -24.43
N ASP A 459 2.39 -15.23 -23.57
CA ASP A 459 1.24 -16.02 -24.01
C ASP A 459 0.14 -15.15 -24.59
N ALA A 460 -0.22 -14.03 -23.93
CA ALA A 460 -1.18 -13.07 -24.46
C ALA A 460 -0.75 -12.49 -25.83
N ALA A 461 0.55 -12.25 -26.02
CA ALA A 461 1.07 -11.81 -27.32
C ALA A 461 0.95 -12.90 -28.39
N LEU A 462 1.23 -14.16 -28.05
CA LEU A 462 1.08 -15.30 -28.94
C LEU A 462 -0.39 -15.57 -29.30
N GLN A 463 -1.33 -15.38 -28.36
CA GLN A 463 -2.77 -15.52 -28.61
C GLN A 463 -3.32 -14.48 -29.61
N GLY A 464 -2.64 -13.34 -29.80
CA GLY A 464 -3.00 -12.39 -30.85
C GLY A 464 -2.69 -12.88 -32.27
N VAL A 465 -1.83 -13.90 -32.42
CA VAL A 465 -1.38 -14.42 -33.72
C VAL A 465 -2.49 -15.16 -34.49
N PRO A 466 -3.25 -16.11 -33.88
CA PRO A 466 -4.41 -16.72 -34.53
C PRO A 466 -5.44 -15.72 -35.06
N GLY A 467 -5.63 -14.59 -34.37
CA GLY A 467 -6.53 -13.53 -34.81
C GLY A 467 -6.14 -12.85 -36.13
N LEU A 468 -4.86 -12.94 -36.52
CA LEU A 468 -4.35 -12.46 -37.81
C LEU A 468 -4.33 -13.58 -38.89
N MET A 469 -4.50 -14.84 -38.48
CA MET A 469 -4.44 -16.04 -39.34
C MET A 469 -5.81 -16.58 -39.76
N ALA A 470 -6.89 -16.13 -39.12
CA ALA A 470 -8.22 -16.65 -39.37
C ALA A 470 -8.77 -16.14 -40.73
N ASP A 471 -8.80 -17.03 -41.73
CA ASP A 471 -9.88 -17.04 -42.72
C ASP A 471 -11.17 -17.49 -41.99
N GLU A 472 -12.30 -16.88 -42.33
CA GLU A 472 -13.60 -17.06 -41.67
C GLU A 472 -13.93 -18.53 -41.30
N GLY A 473 -14.01 -18.84 -39.99
CA GLY A 473 -14.85 -19.96 -39.51
C GLY A 473 -14.29 -21.03 -38.57
N GLY A 474 -13.11 -20.88 -37.93
CA GLY A 474 -12.60 -21.90 -36.99
C GLY A 474 -12.54 -21.48 -35.52
N GLU A 475 -13.46 -21.96 -34.67
CA GLU A 475 -13.46 -21.77 -33.20
C GLU A 475 -12.48 -22.71 -32.45
N ALA A 476 -11.49 -23.29 -33.13
CA ALA A 476 -10.55 -24.22 -32.50
C ALA A 476 -9.42 -23.47 -31.76
N PRO A 477 -9.04 -23.87 -30.54
CA PRO A 477 -7.90 -23.29 -29.84
C PRO A 477 -6.61 -23.55 -30.63
N ALA A 478 -5.89 -22.48 -30.95
CA ALA A 478 -4.62 -22.56 -31.66
C ALA A 478 -3.45 -22.53 -30.67
N LEU A 479 -2.53 -23.49 -30.80
CA LEU A 479 -1.29 -23.56 -30.03
C LEU A 479 -0.09 -23.28 -30.93
N ALA A 480 0.94 -22.64 -30.38
CA ALA A 480 2.20 -22.48 -31.09
C ALA A 480 2.83 -23.85 -31.36
N PHE A 481 3.10 -24.15 -32.63
CA PHE A 481 3.75 -25.40 -33.04
C PHE A 481 5.25 -25.24 -33.21
N ALA A 482 5.70 -24.13 -33.81
CA ALA A 482 7.11 -23.82 -33.98
C ALA A 482 7.36 -22.31 -33.98
N LEU A 483 8.56 -21.92 -33.56
CA LEU A 483 9.07 -20.55 -33.57
C LEU A 483 10.46 -20.55 -34.21
N GLU A 484 10.60 -19.82 -35.31
CA GLU A 484 11.87 -19.72 -36.05
C GLU A 484 12.95 -19.01 -35.21
N ARG A 485 12.59 -17.87 -34.59
CA ARG A 485 13.53 -17.03 -33.85
C ARG A 485 12.81 -16.17 -32.80
N VAL A 486 13.36 -16.13 -31.58
CA VAL A 486 12.92 -15.27 -30.47
C VAL A 486 14.13 -14.50 -29.95
N GLU A 487 14.17 -13.20 -30.22
CA GLU A 487 15.26 -12.31 -29.78
C GLU A 487 14.79 -11.50 -28.56
N ILE A 488 15.55 -11.58 -27.47
CA ILE A 488 15.16 -11.05 -26.16
C ILE A 488 15.97 -9.80 -25.84
N PHE A 489 15.33 -8.63 -25.92
CA PHE A 489 16.01 -7.34 -25.68
C PHE A 489 16.11 -6.98 -24.20
N GLY A 490 15.16 -7.45 -23.39
CA GLY A 490 15.07 -7.21 -21.95
C GLY A 490 13.81 -7.84 -21.33
N PRO A 491 13.62 -7.69 -20.01
CA PRO A 491 12.49 -8.29 -19.30
C PRO A 491 11.15 -7.64 -19.67
N CYS A 492 10.09 -8.45 -19.69
CA CYS A 492 8.71 -7.99 -19.79
C CYS A 492 8.36 -7.06 -18.61
N ARG A 493 7.48 -6.09 -18.86
CA ARG A 493 7.02 -5.12 -17.85
C ARG A 493 5.51 -5.22 -17.66
N PRO A 494 4.95 -4.63 -16.58
CA PRO A 494 3.51 -4.73 -16.30
C PRO A 494 2.57 -4.15 -17.34
N ASN A 495 3.04 -3.24 -18.20
CA ASN A 495 2.26 -2.71 -19.30
C ASN A 495 3.11 -2.82 -20.56
N MET A 496 2.69 -3.69 -21.48
CA MET A 496 3.36 -3.87 -22.76
C MET A 496 2.35 -3.81 -23.90
N GLN A 497 2.85 -3.66 -25.11
CA GLN A 497 2.13 -3.72 -26.37
C GLN A 497 2.70 -4.84 -27.22
N ALA A 498 1.85 -5.72 -27.76
CA ALA A 498 2.24 -6.68 -28.78
C ALA A 498 1.89 -6.13 -30.16
N HIS A 499 2.88 -6.01 -31.03
CA HIS A 499 2.72 -5.73 -32.45
C HIS A 499 2.90 -7.01 -33.24
N ILE A 500 1.90 -7.37 -34.06
CA ILE A 500 1.86 -8.62 -34.84
C ILE A 500 1.68 -8.27 -36.31
N ARG A 501 2.43 -8.92 -37.20
CA ARG A 501 2.38 -8.67 -38.64
C ARG A 501 2.74 -9.92 -39.45
N HIS A 502 2.30 -9.97 -40.70
CA HIS A 502 2.85 -10.91 -41.66
C HIS A 502 4.31 -10.56 -42.02
N GLY A 503 5.15 -11.57 -42.09
CA GLY A 503 6.47 -11.55 -42.74
C GLY A 503 6.42 -12.32 -44.06
N GLU A 504 7.55 -12.34 -44.78
CA GLU A 504 7.64 -12.97 -46.12
C GLU A 504 7.36 -14.48 -46.12
N ALA A 505 7.63 -15.18 -45.00
CA ALA A 505 7.40 -16.62 -44.86
C ALA A 505 6.87 -17.06 -43.47
N SER A 506 6.70 -16.12 -42.53
CA SER A 506 6.32 -16.39 -41.14
C SER A 506 5.60 -15.19 -40.53
N ILE A 507 4.93 -15.39 -39.39
CA ILE A 507 4.33 -14.29 -38.62
C ILE A 507 5.40 -13.72 -37.69
N ARG A 508 5.53 -12.39 -37.68
CA ARG A 508 6.43 -11.70 -36.78
C ARG A 508 5.63 -10.99 -35.71
N TRP A 509 6.04 -11.14 -34.47
CA TRP A 509 5.49 -10.39 -33.35
C TRP A 509 6.59 -9.75 -32.50
N ALA A 510 6.28 -8.63 -31.86
CA ALA A 510 7.20 -7.92 -30.97
C ALA A 510 6.44 -7.35 -29.76
N ILE A 511 6.99 -7.51 -28.56
CA ILE A 511 6.43 -6.97 -27.31
C ILE A 511 7.26 -5.75 -26.88
N ARG A 512 6.63 -4.60 -26.62
CA ARG A 512 7.31 -3.33 -26.28
C ARG A 512 6.57 -2.53 -25.21
N LEU A 513 7.23 -1.53 -24.67
CA LEU A 513 6.65 -0.50 -23.80
C LEU A 513 5.69 0.42 -24.56
#